data_AF-A0A2K8KN86-F1
#
_entry.id   AF-A0A2K8KN86-F1
#
_cell.length_a   1.000
_cell.length_b   1.000
_cell.length_c   1.000
_cell.angle_alpha   90.00
_cell.angle_beta   90.00
_cell.angle_gamma   90.00
#
_symmetry.space_group_name_H-M   'P 1'
#
loop_
_entity.id
_entity.type
_entity.pdbx_description
1 polymer ?
#
loop_
_entity_poly.entity_id
_entity_poly.type
_entity_poly.pdbx_seq_one_letter_code
_entity_poly.pdbx_strand_id
1 'polypeptide(L)'
;MMKKIIRPNKTMLWVITLFYLLVAACFTALIITDIITVSWIYGLLLAVILGIVSFIFLRFSISRLVSEENPFEFIFFSILRTGIYAVPFLISVYLSEAINIFGVLIGTLSVALFNQMLIK
;
A
#
# COMPACT_ATOMS: atom_id res chain seq x y z
N MET A 1 0.74 -8.03 -30.83
CA MET A 1 0.92 -9.48 -30.55
C MET A 1 1.23 -9.67 -29.07
N MET A 2 0.23 -9.55 -28.19
CA MET A 2 0.41 -9.67 -26.73
C MET A 2 -0.84 -10.27 -26.10
N LYS A 3 -0.82 -11.58 -25.87
CA LYS A 3 -1.63 -12.27 -24.85
C LYS A 3 -0.88 -13.51 -24.39
N LYS A 4 0.26 -13.30 -23.72
CA LYS A 4 0.80 -14.33 -22.83
C LYS A 4 0.17 -14.08 -21.47
N ILE A 5 -1.08 -14.54 -21.34
CA ILE A 5 -1.73 -14.68 -20.04
C ILE A 5 -0.83 -15.63 -19.26
N ILE A 6 -0.14 -15.09 -18.25
CA ILE A 6 0.67 -15.87 -17.31
C ILE A 6 -0.30 -16.88 -16.70
N ARG A 7 -0.23 -18.16 -17.11
CA ARG A 7 -0.98 -19.23 -16.45
C ARG A 7 -0.37 -19.36 -15.07
N PRO A 8 -1.08 -19.01 -13.99
CA PRO A 8 -0.51 -19.11 -12.66
C PRO A 8 -0.21 -20.58 -12.38
N ASN A 9 1.03 -20.87 -11.98
CA ASN A 9 1.40 -22.21 -11.56
C ASN A 9 0.55 -22.57 -10.32
N LYS A 10 -0.17 -23.69 -10.36
CA LYS A 10 -1.07 -24.11 -9.26
C LYS A 10 -0.31 -24.14 -7.93
N THR A 11 0.95 -24.58 -7.94
CA THR A 11 1.83 -24.61 -6.76
C THR A 11 2.11 -23.20 -6.23
N MET A 12 2.35 -22.23 -7.11
CA MET A 12 2.60 -20.84 -6.71
C MET A 12 1.36 -20.18 -6.10
N LEU A 13 0.17 -20.45 -6.66
CA LEU A 13 -1.10 -20.01 -6.06
C LEU A 13 -1.29 -20.58 -4.66
N TRP A 14 -1.04 -21.89 -4.46
CA TRP A 14 -1.13 -22.51 -3.13
C TRP A 14 -0.17 -21.89 -2.13
N VAL A 15 1.09 -21.64 -2.52
CA VAL A 15 2.08 -20.99 -1.64
C VAL A 15 1.64 -19.59 -1.23
N ILE A 16 1.14 -18.79 -2.17
CA ILE A 16 0.62 -17.44 -1.89
C ILE A 16 -0.56 -17.51 -0.91
N THR A 17 -1.55 -18.38 -1.18
CA THR A 17 -2.73 -18.52 -0.33
C THR A 17 -2.35 -18.94 1.09
N LEU A 18 -1.43 -19.90 1.23
CA LEU A 18 -1.00 -20.42 2.52
C LEU A 18 -0.22 -19.35 3.32
N PHE A 19 0.58 -18.54 2.64
CA PHE A 19 1.25 -17.39 3.24
C PHE A 19 0.25 -16.35 3.77
N TYR A 20 -0.76 -15.96 2.98
CA TYR A 20 -1.79 -15.02 3.44
C TYR A 20 -2.60 -15.56 4.62
N LEU A 21 -2.88 -16.86 4.62
CA LEU A 21 -3.61 -17.51 5.72
C LEU A 21 -2.79 -17.52 7.01
N LEU A 22 -1.48 -17.76 6.93
CA LEU A 22 -0.56 -17.62 8.06
C LEU A 22 -0.52 -16.20 8.61
N VAL A 23 -0.39 -15.19 7.74
CA VAL A 23 -0.39 -13.79 8.17
C VAL A 23 -1.71 -13.43 8.86
N ALA A 24 -2.84 -13.83 8.28
CA ALA A 24 -4.15 -13.61 8.89
C ALA A 24 -4.29 -14.30 10.25
N ALA A 25 -3.82 -15.54 10.38
CA ALA A 25 -3.82 -16.26 11.66
C ALA A 25 -2.97 -15.56 12.73
N CYS A 26 -1.79 -15.04 12.37
CA CYS A 26 -0.95 -14.24 13.27
C CYS A 26 -1.66 -12.98 13.75
N PHE A 27 -2.24 -12.19 12.85
CA PHE A 27 -3.00 -10.99 13.23
C PHE A 27 -4.19 -11.32 14.12
N THR A 28 -4.90 -12.41 13.83
CA THR A 28 -6.05 -12.84 14.62
C THR A 28 -5.62 -13.27 16.03
N ALA A 29 -4.53 -14.03 16.16
CA ALA A 29 -3.98 -14.42 17.45
C ALA A 29 -3.52 -13.21 18.29
N LEU A 30 -2.90 -12.21 17.64
CA LEU A 30 -2.48 -10.97 18.30
C LEU A 30 -3.66 -10.12 18.79
N ILE A 31 -4.80 -10.17 18.10
CA ILE A 31 -6.04 -9.50 18.53
C ILE A 31 -6.68 -10.25 19.69
N ILE A 32 -6.78 -11.58 19.62
CA ILE A 32 -7.37 -12.40 20.70
C ILE A 32 -6.57 -12.27 22.00
N THR A 33 -5.26 -12.06 21.89
CA THR A 33 -4.37 -11.86 23.05
C THR A 33 -4.31 -10.41 23.52
N ASP A 34 -5.12 -9.51 22.94
CA ASP A 34 -5.13 -8.06 23.22
C ASP A 34 -3.75 -7.37 23.10
N ILE A 35 -2.81 -7.99 22.37
CA ILE A 35 -1.50 -7.40 22.08
C ILE A 35 -1.65 -6.25 21.09
N ILE A 36 -2.58 -6.38 20.13
CA ILE A 36 -2.94 -5.33 19.17
C ILE A 36 -4.44 -5.13 19.13
N THR A 37 -4.86 -3.90 18.89
CA THR A 37 -6.27 -3.54 18.70
C THR A 37 -6.67 -3.63 17.23
N VAL A 38 -7.97 -3.74 16.95
CA VAL A 38 -8.51 -3.74 15.57
C VAL A 38 -8.13 -2.46 14.81
N SER A 39 -7.91 -1.35 15.51
CA SER A 39 -7.42 -0.09 14.92
C SER A 39 -6.06 -0.19 14.23
N TRP A 40 -5.25 -1.22 14.54
CA TRP A 40 -4.04 -1.53 13.78
C TRP A 40 -4.36 -2.03 12.37
N ILE A 41 -5.34 -2.92 12.23
CA ILE A 41 -5.77 -3.43 10.92
C ILE A 41 -6.33 -2.29 10.08
N TYR A 42 -7.15 -1.42 10.68
CA TYR A 42 -7.69 -0.26 9.96
C TYR A 42 -6.60 0.70 9.49
N GLY A 43 -5.61 0.99 10.34
CA GLY A 43 -4.45 1.80 9.94
C GLY A 43 -3.64 1.16 8.81
N LEU A 44 -3.41 -0.15 8.88
CA LEU A 44 -2.70 -0.90 7.84
C LEU A 44 -3.45 -0.83 6.51
N LEU A 45 -4.75 -1.17 6.51
CA LEU A 45 -5.56 -1.17 5.30
C LEU A 45 -5.65 0.22 4.67
N LEU A 46 -5.86 1.26 5.47
CA LEU A 46 -5.93 2.63 4.99
C LEU A 46 -4.62 3.07 4.32
N ALA A 47 -3.48 2.80 4.96
CA ALA A 47 -2.17 3.12 4.41
C ALA A 47 -1.86 2.34 3.14
N VAL A 48 -2.25 1.06 3.05
CA VAL A 48 -2.08 0.24 1.85
C VAL A 48 -2.91 0.79 0.69
N ILE A 49 -4.20 1.08 0.91
CA ILE A 49 -5.10 1.60 -0.13
C ILE A 49 -4.58 2.92 -0.70
N LEU A 50 -4.29 3.89 0.17
CA LEU A 50 -3.78 5.20 -0.24
C LEU A 50 -2.40 5.09 -0.87
N GLY A 51 -1.56 4.18 -0.38
CA GLY A 51 -0.26 3.89 -0.96
C GLY A 51 -0.33 3.34 -2.39
N ILE A 52 -1.31 2.48 -2.70
CA ILE A 52 -1.55 1.98 -4.05
C ILE A 52 -2.03 3.12 -4.97
N VAL A 53 -2.97 3.95 -4.50
CA VAL A 53 -3.45 5.13 -5.26
C VAL A 53 -2.28 6.07 -5.58
N SER A 54 -1.42 6.32 -4.60
CA SER A 54 -0.20 7.11 -4.75
C SER A 54 0.77 6.52 -5.80
N PHE A 55 0.91 5.19 -5.84
CA PHE A 55 1.71 4.52 -6.87
C PHE A 55 1.13 4.68 -8.29
N ILE A 56 -0.20 4.64 -8.44
CA ILE A 56 -0.86 4.87 -9.73
C ILE A 56 -0.55 6.28 -10.24
N PHE A 57 -0.64 7.30 -9.38
CA PHE A 57 -0.29 8.67 -9.77
C PHE A 57 1.17 8.83 -10.15
N LEU A 58 2.09 8.13 -9.49
CA LEU A 58 3.52 8.13 -9.88
C LEU A 58 3.72 7.56 -11.29
N ARG A 59 3.08 6.43 -11.60
CA ARG A 59 3.16 5.84 -12.94
C ARG A 59 2.62 6.80 -14.01
N PHE A 60 1.49 7.44 -13.72
CA PHE A 60 0.88 8.40 -14.62
C PHE A 60 1.77 9.64 -14.82
N SER A 61 2.34 10.19 -13.74
CA SER A 61 3.19 11.38 -13.81
C SER A 61 4.48 11.14 -14.59
N ILE A 62 5.12 9.99 -14.40
CA ILE A 62 6.32 9.60 -15.17
C ILE A 62 5.96 9.44 -16.65
N SER A 63 4.84 8.78 -16.96
CA SER A 63 4.41 8.59 -18.35
C SER A 63 4.20 9.92 -19.05
N ARG A 64 3.53 10.88 -18.40
CA ARG A 64 3.27 12.22 -18.95
C ARG A 64 4.55 13.03 -19.10
N LEU A 65 5.46 12.94 -18.14
CA LEU A 65 6.75 13.63 -18.22
C LEU A 65 7.57 13.12 -19.43
N VAL A 66 7.56 11.82 -19.69
CA VAL A 66 8.30 11.23 -20.82
C VAL A 66 7.62 11.50 -22.16
N SER A 67 6.28 11.52 -22.23
CA SER A 67 5.57 11.67 -23.49
C SER A 67 5.36 13.12 -23.93
N GLU A 68 5.12 14.02 -22.97
CA GLU A 68 4.69 15.39 -23.23
C GLU A 68 5.70 16.43 -22.72
N GLU A 69 6.81 15.98 -22.10
CA GLU A 69 7.83 16.83 -21.49
C GLU A 69 7.23 17.93 -20.60
N ASN A 70 6.10 17.63 -19.93
CA ASN A 70 5.37 18.60 -19.12
C ASN A 70 5.80 18.51 -17.65
N PRO A 71 6.74 19.36 -17.18
CA PRO A 71 7.23 19.31 -15.80
C PRO A 71 6.17 19.76 -14.78
N PHE A 72 5.21 20.61 -15.18
CA PHE A 72 4.19 21.12 -14.26
C PHE A 72 3.24 20.01 -13.80
N GLU A 73 2.84 19.14 -14.72
CA GLU A 73 1.99 18.01 -14.40
C GLU A 73 2.71 17.00 -13.50
N PHE A 74 4.01 16.77 -13.73
CA PHE A 74 4.84 15.97 -12.84
C PHE A 74 4.91 16.54 -11.41
N ILE A 75 5.11 17.86 -11.28
CA ILE A 75 5.13 18.54 -9.98
C ILE A 75 3.76 18.44 -9.30
N PHE A 76 2.67 18.67 -10.03
CA PHE A 76 1.31 18.56 -9.52
C PHE A 76 1.03 17.18 -8.91
N PHE A 77 1.33 16.10 -9.65
CA PHE A 77 1.16 14.75 -9.14
C PHE A 77 2.11 14.43 -7.99
N SER A 78 3.31 15.00 -7.96
CA SER A 78 4.24 14.83 -6.85
C SER A 78 3.72 15.46 -5.55
N ILE A 79 3.12 16.65 -5.62
CA ILE A 79 2.46 17.30 -4.47
C ILE A 79 1.25 16.48 -4.01
N LEU A 80 0.40 16.07 -4.96
CA LEU A 80 -0.77 15.23 -4.67
C LEU A 80 -0.37 13.94 -3.96
N ARG A 81 0.72 13.31 -4.42
CA ARG A 81 1.27 12.09 -3.82
C ARG A 81 1.71 12.29 -2.38
N THR A 82 2.40 13.38 -2.09
CA THR A 82 2.80 13.73 -0.72
C THR A 82 1.58 13.92 0.18
N GLY A 83 0.53 14.57 -0.32
CA GLY A 83 -0.75 14.67 0.37
C GLY A 83 -1.36 13.30 0.69
N ILE A 84 -1.45 12.41 -0.29
CA ILE A 84 -2.00 11.05 -0.13
C ILE A 84 -1.22 10.24 0.92
N TYR A 85 0.10 10.38 0.97
CA TYR A 85 0.91 9.73 2.01
C TYR A 85 0.72 10.36 3.40
N ALA A 86 0.43 11.66 3.50
CA ALA A 86 0.22 12.34 4.77
C ALA A 86 -1.15 12.01 5.40
N VAL A 87 -2.19 11.79 4.59
CA VAL A 87 -3.57 11.51 5.05
C VAL A 87 -3.66 10.41 6.13
N PRO A 88 -3.12 9.19 5.94
CA PRO A 88 -3.26 8.14 6.94
C PRO A 88 -2.54 8.49 8.24
N PHE A 89 -1.41 9.21 8.18
CA PHE A 89 -0.72 9.70 9.38
C PHE A 89 -1.55 10.74 10.13
N LEU A 90 -2.10 11.72 9.43
CA LEU A 90 -2.96 12.74 10.04
C LEU A 90 -4.16 12.08 10.71
N ILE A 91 -4.83 11.14 10.03
CA ILE A 91 -5.96 10.42 10.60
C ILE A 91 -5.53 9.62 11.84
N SER A 92 -4.36 8.98 11.83
CA SER A 92 -3.87 8.25 13.02
C SER A 92 -3.55 9.14 14.21
N VAL A 93 -3.18 10.40 13.98
CA VAL A 93 -2.88 11.36 15.04
C VAL A 93 -4.16 11.93 15.63
N TYR A 94 -5.12 12.30 14.79
CA TYR A 94 -6.37 12.93 15.24
C TYR A 94 -7.45 11.92 15.67
N LEU A 95 -7.41 10.69 15.15
CA LEU A 95 -8.38 9.62 15.37
C LEU A 95 -7.67 8.33 15.86
N SER A 96 -6.78 8.49 16.83
CA SER A 96 -5.87 7.43 17.31
C SER A 96 -6.57 6.19 17.88
N GLU A 97 -7.78 6.34 18.43
CA GLU A 97 -8.61 5.22 18.91
C GLU A 97 -9.11 4.34 17.76
N ALA A 98 -9.49 4.96 16.64
CA ALA A 98 -10.02 4.27 15.47
C ALA A 98 -8.92 3.76 14.54
N ILE A 99 -7.83 4.53 14.39
CA ILE A 99 -6.72 4.25 13.48
C ILE A 99 -5.42 4.40 14.23
N ASN A 100 -4.74 3.27 14.45
CA ASN A 100 -3.49 3.26 15.18
C ASN A 100 -2.30 3.64 14.28
N ILE A 101 -1.41 4.51 14.78
CA ILE A 101 -0.21 4.95 14.07
C ILE A 101 0.72 3.80 13.68
N PHE A 102 0.82 2.75 14.49
CA PHE A 102 1.64 1.57 14.17
C PHE A 102 1.08 0.81 12.96
N GLY A 103 -0.25 0.68 12.88
CA GLY A 103 -0.91 0.12 11.69
C GLY A 103 -0.57 0.90 10.43
N VAL A 104 -0.65 2.23 10.51
CA VAL A 104 -0.29 3.14 9.39
C VAL A 104 1.18 3.00 9.00
N LEU A 105 2.10 2.95 9.97
CA LEU A 105 3.53 2.76 9.70
C LEU A 105 3.80 1.45 8.97
N ILE A 106 3.22 0.34 9.46
CA ILE A 106 3.36 -0.99 8.83
C ILE A 106 2.85 -0.95 7.40
N GLY A 107 1.64 -0.41 7.17
CA GLY A 107 1.06 -0.32 5.82
C GLY A 107 1.89 0.55 4.87
N THR A 108 2.40 1.69 5.36
CA THR A 108 3.23 2.61 4.56
C THR A 108 4.57 1.97 4.17
N LEU A 109 5.24 1.30 5.11
CA LEU A 109 6.47 0.53 4.85
C LEU A 109 6.25 -0.57 3.82
N SER A 110 5.14 -1.30 3.95
CA SER A 110 4.76 -2.38 3.04
C SER A 110 4.63 -1.87 1.60
N VAL A 111 3.94 -0.74 1.41
CA VAL A 111 3.78 -0.09 0.11
C VAL A 111 5.11 0.44 -0.41
N ALA A 112 5.92 1.07 0.43
CA ALA A 112 7.21 1.61 0.01
C ALA A 112 8.13 0.51 -0.54
N LEU A 113 8.20 -0.64 0.14
CA LEU A 113 8.92 -1.82 -0.32
C LEU A 113 8.37 -2.35 -1.64
N PHE A 114 7.05 -2.47 -1.75
CA PHE A 114 6.40 -2.92 -2.99
C PHE A 114 6.71 -1.99 -4.18
N ASN A 115 6.65 -0.68 -3.97
CA ASN A 115 6.94 0.30 -5.00
C ASN A 115 8.41 0.23 -5.47
N GLN A 116 9.37 0.01 -4.55
CA GLN A 116 10.78 -0.19 -4.92
C GLN A 116 11.00 -1.42 -5.79
N MET A 117 10.25 -2.51 -5.57
CA MET A 117 10.34 -3.71 -6.40
C MET A 117 9.81 -3.49 -7.83
N LEU A 118 8.83 -2.60 -8.02
CA LEU A 118 8.18 -2.36 -9.32
C LEU A 118 8.85 -1.30 -10.21
N ILE A 119 9.76 -0.50 -9.64
CA ILE A 119 10.49 0.58 -10.34
C ILE A 119 11.86 0.10 -10.87
N LYS A 120 12.23 -1.17 -10.61
CA LYS A 120 13.32 -1.85 -11.35
C LYS A 120 12.90 -2.17 -12.78
#